data_AF-A0A0W0FTF8-F1
#
_entry.id   AF-A0A0W0FTF8-F1
#
_cell.length_a   1.000
_cell.length_b   1.000
_cell.length_c   1.000
_cell.angle_alpha   90.00
_cell.angle_beta   90.00
_cell.angle_gamma   90.00
#
_symmetry.space_group_name_H-M   'P 1'
#
loop_
_entity.id
_entity.type
_entity.pdbx_description
1 polymer ?
#
loop_
_entity_poly.entity_id
_entity_poly.type
_entity_poly.pdbx_seq_one_letter_code
_entity_poly.pdbx_strand_id
1 'polypeptide(L)'
;MSGMWAWEMVDKLMQDPATHDATKGAMLVPIILRSDKTTVSITTGHQEYHPCYISIGNLTNIACHAHSNSVLPLMFFPILKTNAQEHEKPIFQQFTRQLFHPFTPSFPQGDINDLITPDILHQLIKGIFKDHLVTFIGKLVIKIHGKGPGRKIIKNIDKRISAVPEFPGLRRFYEGRDFSQWTGDDSKALMKVQEEDDTEARELEFDDLSPSHAPKSHVSVWLAAQARGYSSWDLQALTVQINQQTFPRLLHEYLYEQRYLDKADQVSEIPLNRLPEPDGQVTIYHSAIVSCYVPSDDCGREGMYSEIFRSNPHWMKSTPHYDTVLVAMDEGEGSAMNGMAVAQVFCLFLCEYRGQKNQAALVQWFMPRPEPDPDTGLWVVELEYEGSQSQKRPLQIIPLDAIIRPVHLLPVYGKEMLDEDFHYSWALDSFNAYVVNKYASHYLYDFLS
;
A
#
# COMPACT_ATOMS: atom_id res chain seq x y z
N MET A 1 -2.83 -17.40 19.04
CA MET A 1 -4.19 -17.03 19.50
C MET A 1 -4.61 -15.80 18.72
N SER A 2 -5.83 -15.76 18.16
CA SER A 2 -6.34 -14.53 17.54
C SER A 2 -6.51 -13.44 18.62
N GLY A 3 -6.37 -12.16 18.27
CA GLY A 3 -6.64 -11.05 19.21
C GLY A 3 -8.07 -11.05 19.76
N MET A 4 -8.99 -11.75 19.08
CA MET A 4 -10.39 -11.91 19.48
C MET A 4 -10.64 -13.07 20.45
N TRP A 5 -9.70 -14.01 20.61
CA TRP A 5 -9.90 -15.20 21.44
C TRP A 5 -10.33 -14.87 22.88
N ALA A 6 -9.73 -13.84 23.48
CA ALA A 6 -10.09 -13.41 24.83
C ALA A 6 -11.54 -12.91 24.91
N TRP A 7 -12.00 -12.17 23.89
CA TRP A 7 -13.36 -11.65 23.80
C TRP A 7 -14.38 -12.76 23.55
N GLU A 8 -14.09 -13.67 22.62
CA GLU A 8 -14.94 -14.85 22.37
C GLU A 8 -15.06 -15.75 23.59
N MET A 9 -13.99 -15.90 24.37
CA MET A 9 -14.00 -16.69 25.59
C MET A 9 -14.83 -16.01 26.69
N VAL A 10 -14.77 -14.68 26.80
CA VAL A 10 -15.65 -13.91 27.69
C VAL A 10 -17.12 -14.11 27.30
N ASP A 11 -17.45 -14.04 26.02
CA ASP A 11 -18.82 -14.26 25.54
C ASP A 11 -19.31 -15.68 25.89
N LYS A 12 -18.46 -16.70 25.73
CA LYS A 12 -18.77 -18.09 26.11
C LYS A 12 -18.99 -18.22 27.62
N LEU A 13 -18.13 -17.62 28.45
CA LEU A 13 -18.26 -17.65 29.91
C LEU A 13 -19.50 -16.88 30.41
N MET A 14 -19.92 -15.83 29.69
CA MET A 14 -21.13 -15.08 30.02
C MET A 14 -22.41 -15.84 29.66
N GLN A 15 -22.36 -16.70 28.64
CA GLN A 15 -23.48 -17.53 28.20
C GLN A 15 -23.67 -18.80 29.04
N ASP A 16 -22.65 -19.22 29.79
CA ASP A 16 -22.71 -20.40 30.65
C ASP A 16 -23.42 -20.10 31.98
N PRO A 17 -24.61 -20.68 32.24
CA PRO A 17 -25.37 -20.44 33.46
C PRO A 17 -24.63 -20.83 34.74
N ALA A 18 -23.67 -21.75 34.67
CA ALA A 18 -22.89 -22.21 35.82
C ALA A 18 -21.83 -21.20 36.27
N THR A 19 -21.37 -20.33 35.36
CA THR A 19 -20.30 -19.36 35.63
C THR A 19 -20.78 -17.91 35.60
N HIS A 20 -21.94 -17.62 35.01
CA HIS A 20 -22.52 -16.27 34.85
C HIS A 20 -22.55 -15.43 36.13
N ASP A 21 -23.12 -15.95 37.23
CA ASP A 21 -23.25 -15.18 38.47
C ASP A 21 -21.91 -14.95 39.18
N ALA A 22 -20.94 -15.86 38.99
CA ALA A 22 -19.60 -15.77 39.59
C ALA A 22 -18.64 -14.88 38.80
N THR A 23 -18.85 -14.72 37.48
CA THR A 23 -17.98 -13.96 36.58
C THR A 23 -18.56 -12.58 36.22
N LYS A 24 -19.77 -12.26 36.69
CA LYS A 24 -20.41 -10.96 36.46
C LYS A 24 -19.55 -9.80 36.98
N GLY A 25 -19.12 -8.94 36.07
CA GLY A 25 -18.24 -7.81 36.38
C GLY A 25 -16.75 -8.15 36.47
N ALA A 26 -16.36 -9.41 36.22
CA ALA A 26 -14.96 -9.82 36.11
C ALA A 26 -14.42 -9.61 34.68
N MET A 27 -13.10 -9.46 34.55
CA MET A 27 -12.39 -9.36 33.27
C MET A 27 -11.51 -10.59 33.08
N LEU A 28 -11.62 -11.24 31.91
CA LEU A 28 -10.68 -12.30 31.54
C LEU A 28 -9.34 -11.67 31.17
N VAL A 29 -8.28 -12.11 31.83
CA VAL A 29 -6.91 -11.63 31.60
C VAL A 29 -6.03 -12.81 31.16
N PRO A 30 -5.84 -13.08 29.86
CA PRO A 30 -4.95 -14.14 29.43
C PRO A 30 -3.50 -13.75 29.68
N ILE A 31 -2.69 -14.73 30.08
CA ILE A 31 -1.25 -14.58 30.14
C ILE A 31 -0.67 -15.16 28.84
N ILE A 32 0.10 -14.35 28.12
CA ILE A 32 0.77 -14.75 26.89
C ILE A 32 2.26 -14.93 27.17
N LEU A 33 2.80 -16.07 26.75
CA LEU A 33 4.23 -16.31 26.65
C LEU A 33 4.64 -16.25 25.18
N ARG A 34 5.67 -15.44 24.87
CA ARG A 34 6.22 -15.33 23.51
C ARG A 34 7.72 -15.56 23.54
N SER A 35 8.23 -16.36 22.63
CA SER A 35 9.67 -16.52 22.46
C SER A 35 10.04 -16.42 20.99
N ASP A 36 11.09 -15.65 20.69
CA ASP A 36 11.67 -15.55 19.35
C ASP A 36 13.19 -15.54 19.46
N LYS A 37 13.89 -15.91 18.39
CA LYS A 37 15.35 -15.88 18.32
C LYS A 37 15.85 -14.43 18.31
N THR A 38 16.63 -14.04 19.31
CA THR A 38 17.17 -12.69 19.44
C THR A 38 18.69 -12.70 19.60
N THR A 39 19.37 -11.82 18.88
CA THR A 39 20.81 -11.57 19.03
C THR A 39 21.04 -10.57 20.16
N VAL A 40 21.71 -10.97 21.24
CA VAL A 40 21.80 -10.18 22.49
C VAL A 40 23.12 -9.39 22.59
N SER A 41 24.15 -9.73 21.80
CA SER A 41 25.38 -8.94 21.71
C SER A 41 25.90 -8.81 20.27
N ILE A 42 25.99 -7.56 19.79
CA ILE A 42 26.53 -7.24 18.46
C ILE A 42 28.07 -7.13 18.52
N THR A 43 28.63 -6.69 19.65
CA THR A 43 30.04 -6.30 19.75
C THR A 43 30.98 -7.33 20.38
N THR A 44 30.48 -8.39 21.03
CA THR A 44 31.32 -9.29 21.86
C THR A 44 31.13 -10.79 21.65
N GLY A 45 30.41 -11.24 20.59
CA GLY A 45 30.50 -12.67 20.23
C GLY A 45 29.35 -13.33 19.46
N HIS A 46 28.45 -12.58 18.81
CA HIS A 46 27.32 -13.18 18.06
C HIS A 46 26.57 -14.24 18.88
N GLN A 47 26.19 -13.87 20.10
CA GLN A 47 25.47 -14.76 21.01
C GLN A 47 23.97 -14.54 20.84
N GLU A 48 23.29 -15.62 20.44
CA GLU A 48 21.86 -15.65 20.14
C GLU A 48 21.17 -16.49 21.21
N TYR A 49 20.01 -16.02 21.66
CA TYR A 49 19.17 -16.70 22.64
C TYR A 49 17.72 -16.69 22.16
N HIS A 50 16.89 -17.56 22.73
CA HIS A 50 15.44 -17.43 22.66
C HIS A 50 14.95 -16.80 23.98
N PRO A 51 14.87 -15.46 24.12
CA PRO A 51 14.17 -14.86 25.24
C PRO A 51 12.72 -15.33 25.27
N CYS A 52 12.22 -15.67 26.45
CA CYS A 52 10.81 -15.88 26.72
C CYS A 52 10.28 -14.65 27.44
N TYR A 53 9.31 -14.00 26.82
CA TYR A 53 8.62 -12.85 27.34
C TYR A 53 7.26 -13.26 27.89
N ILE A 54 6.84 -12.61 28.97
CA ILE A 54 5.50 -12.72 29.53
C ILE A 54 4.77 -11.38 29.36
N SER A 55 3.50 -11.46 28.95
CA SER A 55 2.63 -10.30 28.80
C SER A 55 1.17 -10.67 29.10
N ILE A 56 0.32 -9.65 29.20
CA ILE A 56 -1.12 -9.79 29.34
C ILE A 56 -1.77 -9.65 27.95
N GLY A 57 -2.61 -10.60 27.58
CA GLY A 57 -3.21 -10.66 26.24
C GLY A 57 -4.30 -9.63 25.94
N ASN A 58 -4.70 -8.81 26.93
CA ASN A 58 -5.63 -7.70 26.72
C ASN A 58 -4.93 -6.40 26.30
N LEU A 59 -3.60 -6.39 26.24
CA LEU A 59 -2.85 -5.21 25.81
C LEU A 59 -2.93 -5.10 24.28
N THR A 60 -3.16 -3.88 23.80
CA THR A 60 -3.09 -3.59 22.36
C THR A 60 -1.65 -3.74 21.89
N ASN A 61 -1.47 -4.05 20.60
CA ASN A 61 -0.13 -4.19 20.03
C ASN A 61 0.68 -2.89 20.17
N ILE A 62 0.00 -1.72 20.07
CA ILE A 62 0.58 -0.40 20.35
C ILE A 62 1.12 -0.31 21.77
N ALA A 63 0.38 -0.79 22.77
CA ALA A 63 0.86 -0.83 24.15
C ALA A 63 2.05 -1.80 24.32
N CYS A 64 2.06 -2.92 23.59
CA CYS A 64 3.19 -3.86 23.57
C CYS A 64 4.47 -3.28 22.94
N HIS A 65 4.33 -2.39 21.95
CA HIS A 65 5.45 -1.81 21.20
C HIS A 65 5.92 -0.44 21.69
N ALA A 66 5.03 0.37 22.27
CA ALA A 66 5.46 1.51 23.06
C ALA A 66 6.31 0.98 24.21
N HIS A 67 7.44 1.63 24.53
CA HIS A 67 8.35 1.30 25.65
C HIS A 67 7.69 1.35 27.06
N SER A 68 6.40 1.07 27.15
CA SER A 68 5.67 0.75 28.36
C SER A 68 6.09 -0.64 28.85
N ASN A 69 6.05 -0.88 30.15
CA ASN A 69 6.41 -2.16 30.78
C ASN A 69 5.37 -3.28 30.51
N SER A 70 4.81 -3.31 29.31
CA SER A 70 3.77 -4.24 28.82
C SER A 70 4.29 -5.65 28.56
N VAL A 71 5.60 -5.79 28.34
CA VAL A 71 6.28 -7.06 28.06
C VAL A 71 7.46 -7.21 29.02
N LEU A 72 7.51 -8.31 29.77
CA LEU A 72 8.57 -8.59 30.73
C LEU A 72 9.41 -9.79 30.27
N PRO A 73 10.75 -9.70 30.25
CA PRO A 73 11.60 -10.87 30.00
C PRO A 73 11.55 -11.80 31.21
N LEU A 74 11.06 -13.02 31.01
CA LEU A 74 10.96 -14.03 32.06
C LEU A 74 12.21 -14.91 32.11
N MET A 75 12.74 -15.31 30.95
CA MET A 75 13.90 -16.20 30.84
C MET A 75 14.58 -16.12 29.48
N PHE A 76 15.78 -16.68 29.37
CA PHE A 76 16.53 -16.80 28.12
C PHE A 76 16.90 -18.26 27.88
N PHE A 77 16.35 -18.87 26.83
CA PHE A 77 16.72 -20.23 26.44
C PHE A 77 17.97 -20.21 25.55
N PRO A 78 18.92 -21.15 25.75
CA PRO A 78 20.13 -21.21 24.96
C PRO A 78 19.85 -21.75 23.55
N ILE A 79 20.56 -21.21 22.55
CA ILE A 79 20.58 -21.78 21.20
C ILE A 79 21.79 -22.72 21.10
N LEU A 80 21.51 -24.01 20.99
CA LEU A 80 22.54 -25.01 20.76
C LEU A 80 23.11 -24.83 19.35
N LYS A 81 24.40 -24.50 19.27
CA LYS A 81 25.11 -24.43 17.99
C LYS A 81 25.61 -25.83 17.60
N THR A 82 25.21 -26.30 16.42
CA THR A 82 25.75 -27.52 15.79
C THR A 82 25.86 -27.35 14.28
N ASN A 83 26.46 -28.34 13.61
CA ASN A 83 26.67 -28.37 12.17
C ASN A 83 25.34 -28.68 11.47
N ALA A 84 25.13 -28.18 10.24
CA ALA A 84 23.86 -28.37 9.51
C ALA A 84 23.41 -29.84 9.41
N GLN A 85 24.35 -30.76 9.17
CA GLN A 85 24.08 -32.20 9.09
C GLN A 85 23.60 -32.83 10.41
N GLU A 86 23.99 -32.26 11.55
CA GLU A 86 23.58 -32.75 12.87
C GLU A 86 22.25 -32.14 13.31
N HIS A 87 21.99 -30.90 12.90
CA HIS A 87 20.74 -30.19 13.17
C HIS A 87 19.51 -30.89 12.57
N GLU A 88 19.69 -31.57 11.44
CA GLU A 88 18.63 -32.34 10.76
C GLU A 88 18.34 -33.70 11.43
N LYS A 89 19.20 -34.16 12.35
CA LYS A 89 19.00 -35.46 13.01
C LYS A 89 17.81 -35.36 13.99
N PRO A 90 16.82 -36.28 13.93
CA PRO A 90 15.66 -36.26 14.83
C PRO A 90 16.05 -36.28 16.32
N ILE A 91 17.14 -36.96 16.66
CA ILE A 91 17.68 -37.03 18.02
C ILE A 91 18.11 -35.65 18.52
N PHE A 92 18.77 -34.84 17.68
CA PHE A 92 19.18 -33.49 18.07
C PHE A 92 17.97 -32.59 18.23
N GLN A 93 16.99 -32.66 17.32
CA GLN A 93 15.73 -31.90 17.43
C GLN A 93 14.94 -32.27 18.69
N GLN A 94 14.89 -33.57 19.03
CA GLN A 94 14.26 -34.04 20.26
C GLN A 94 15.00 -33.53 21.50
N PHE A 95 16.33 -33.54 21.49
CA PHE A 95 17.14 -32.98 22.57
C PHE A 95 16.92 -31.47 22.73
N THR A 96 16.86 -30.71 21.63
CA THR A 96 16.54 -29.27 21.66
C THR A 96 15.16 -29.03 22.27
N ARG A 97 14.13 -29.81 21.92
CA ARG A 97 12.79 -29.71 22.53
C ARG A 97 12.81 -30.03 24.02
N GLN A 98 13.56 -31.07 24.42
CA GLN A 98 13.72 -31.45 25.83
C GLN A 98 14.37 -30.38 26.69
N LEU A 99 15.15 -29.45 26.13
CA LEU A 99 15.71 -28.33 26.89
C LEU A 99 14.64 -27.33 27.37
N PHE A 100 13.51 -27.20 26.68
CA PHE A 100 12.44 -26.28 27.08
C PHE A 100 11.50 -26.89 28.13
N HIS A 101 11.37 -28.22 28.13
CA HIS A 101 10.44 -28.98 28.97
C HIS A 101 10.58 -28.78 30.50
N PRO A 102 11.77 -28.60 31.11
CA PRO A 102 11.90 -28.42 32.56
C PRO A 102 11.34 -27.09 33.08
N PHE A 103 11.11 -26.12 32.18
CA PHE A 103 10.80 -24.73 32.53
C PHE A 103 9.30 -24.42 32.52
N THR A 104 8.49 -25.29 31.93
CA THR A 104 7.03 -25.17 31.85
C THR A 104 6.17 -26.16 32.64
N PRO A 105 6.67 -27.18 33.39
CA PRO A 105 5.80 -28.17 34.05
C PRO A 105 4.89 -27.57 35.13
N SER A 106 5.32 -26.46 35.72
CA SER A 106 4.61 -25.77 36.80
C SER A 106 3.54 -24.80 36.30
N PHE A 107 3.43 -24.57 34.98
CA PHE A 107 2.38 -23.71 34.44
C PHE A 107 1.06 -24.47 34.45
N PRO A 108 0.06 -24.03 35.23
CA PRO A 108 -1.14 -24.83 35.51
C PRO A 108 -1.99 -25.16 34.27
N GLN A 109 -1.75 -24.50 33.12
CA GLN A 109 -2.45 -24.72 31.85
C GLN A 109 -1.59 -24.45 30.59
N GLY A 110 -0.26 -24.49 30.68
CA GLY A 110 0.61 -24.10 29.56
C GLY A 110 1.78 -25.05 29.30
N ASP A 111 1.63 -25.99 28.36
CA ASP A 111 2.76 -26.72 27.78
C ASP A 111 3.35 -25.91 26.63
N ILE A 112 4.62 -25.48 26.74
CA ILE A 112 5.29 -24.72 25.68
C ILE A 112 5.36 -25.50 24.37
N ASN A 113 5.39 -26.83 24.42
CA ASN A 113 5.40 -27.68 23.22
C ASN A 113 4.06 -27.66 22.48
N ASP A 114 2.95 -27.40 23.18
CA ASP A 114 1.62 -27.20 22.61
C ASP A 114 1.34 -25.72 22.28
N LEU A 115 2.09 -24.79 22.90
CA LEU A 115 1.96 -23.33 22.73
C LEU A 115 2.80 -22.76 21.58
N ILE A 116 3.78 -23.50 21.05
CA ILE A 116 4.49 -23.10 19.84
C ILE A 116 3.58 -23.38 18.64
N THR A 117 2.62 -22.48 18.41
CA THR A 117 2.05 -22.37 17.06
C THR A 117 3.18 -21.90 16.15
N PRO A 118 3.54 -22.65 15.09
CA PRO A 118 4.46 -22.14 14.09
C PRO A 118 3.94 -20.78 13.64
N ASP A 119 4.86 -19.83 13.42
CA ASP A 119 4.49 -18.58 12.77
C ASP A 119 4.13 -18.91 11.32
N ILE A 120 2.86 -19.25 11.11
CA ILE A 120 2.30 -19.69 9.83
C ILE A 120 2.56 -18.61 8.77
N LEU A 121 2.46 -17.34 9.16
CA LEU A 121 2.73 -16.21 8.30
C LEU A 121 4.21 -16.16 7.91
N HIS A 122 5.13 -16.30 8.86
CA HIS A 122 6.56 -16.40 8.55
C HIS A 122 6.90 -17.64 7.70
N GLN A 123 6.23 -18.77 7.94
CA GLN A 123 6.44 -20.00 7.16
C GLN A 123 5.92 -19.89 5.73
N LEU A 124 4.77 -19.27 5.51
CA LEU A 124 4.24 -18.98 4.17
C LEU A 124 5.16 -18.01 3.44
N ILE A 125 5.48 -16.89 4.06
CA ILE A 125 6.24 -15.82 3.41
C ILE A 125 7.69 -16.23 3.15
N LYS A 126 8.39 -16.69 4.19
CA LYS A 126 9.81 -17.06 4.05
C LYS A 126 9.96 -18.45 3.42
N GLY A 127 9.20 -19.43 3.91
CA GLY A 127 9.33 -20.82 3.45
C GLY A 127 8.76 -21.04 2.06
N ILE A 128 7.50 -20.67 1.82
CA ILE A 128 6.80 -20.97 0.56
C ILE A 128 7.13 -19.95 -0.53
N PHE A 129 6.97 -18.66 -0.27
CA PHE A 129 7.22 -17.66 -1.31
C PHE A 129 8.71 -17.49 -1.59
N LYS A 130 9.51 -17.11 -0.59
CA LYS A 130 10.93 -16.82 -0.82
C LYS A 130 11.76 -18.08 -1.09
N ASP A 131 11.80 -18.99 -0.13
CA ASP A 131 12.73 -20.13 -0.16
C ASP A 131 12.30 -21.20 -1.18
N HIS A 132 11.00 -21.32 -1.45
CA HIS A 132 10.48 -22.25 -2.46
C HIS A 132 10.17 -21.57 -3.80
N LEU A 133 9.18 -20.68 -3.91
CA LEU A 133 8.70 -20.14 -5.19
C LEU A 133 9.76 -19.30 -5.93
N VAL A 134 10.29 -18.25 -5.30
CA VAL A 134 11.29 -17.36 -5.93
C VAL A 134 12.54 -18.15 -6.33
N THR A 135 13.01 -19.02 -5.43
CA THR A 135 14.16 -19.91 -5.69
C THR A 135 13.87 -20.91 -6.82
N PHE A 136 12.67 -21.49 -6.85
CA PHE A 136 12.25 -22.43 -7.88
C PHE A 136 12.19 -21.75 -9.25
N ILE A 137 11.56 -20.58 -9.36
CA ILE A 137 11.48 -19.80 -10.60
C ILE A 137 12.89 -19.46 -11.09
N GLY A 138 13.78 -18.99 -10.22
CA GLY A 138 15.17 -18.71 -10.58
C GLY A 138 15.91 -19.94 -11.13
N LYS A 139 15.75 -21.10 -10.49
CA LYS A 139 16.32 -22.38 -10.98
C LYS A 139 15.69 -22.83 -12.29
N LEU A 140 14.38 -22.66 -12.45
CA LEU A 140 13.64 -23.03 -13.65
C LEU A 140 14.10 -22.21 -14.86
N VAL A 141 14.24 -20.90 -14.71
CA VAL A 141 14.74 -19.99 -15.76
C VAL A 141 16.15 -20.41 -16.20
N ILE A 142 17.05 -20.70 -15.26
CA ILE A 142 18.40 -21.18 -15.56
C ILE A 142 18.37 -22.55 -16.27
N LYS A 143 17.47 -23.45 -15.87
CA LYS A 143 17.33 -24.78 -16.46
C LYS A 143 16.83 -24.71 -17.91
N ILE A 144 15.86 -23.85 -18.20
CA ILE A 144 15.24 -23.71 -19.53
C ILE A 144 16.18 -22.98 -20.49
N HIS A 145 16.78 -21.85 -20.07
CA HIS A 145 17.54 -20.96 -20.95
C HIS A 145 19.07 -21.14 -20.87
N GLY A 146 19.55 -22.01 -19.98
CA GLY A 146 20.97 -22.16 -19.68
C GLY A 146 21.52 -21.05 -18.77
N LYS A 147 22.70 -21.27 -18.18
CA LYS A 147 23.27 -20.39 -17.14
C LYS A 147 23.48 -18.94 -17.58
N GLY A 148 24.04 -18.73 -18.77
CA GLY A 148 24.35 -17.39 -19.28
C GLY A 148 23.08 -16.58 -19.60
N PRO A 149 22.23 -17.05 -20.53
CA PRO A 149 20.98 -16.37 -20.86
C PRO A 149 20.00 -16.28 -19.69
N GLY A 150 19.88 -17.34 -18.88
CA GLY A 150 19.01 -17.35 -17.70
C GLY A 150 19.38 -16.28 -16.66
N ARG A 151 20.68 -16.05 -16.42
CA ARG A 151 21.12 -14.94 -15.55
C ARG A 151 20.75 -13.57 -16.10
N LYS A 152 20.78 -13.38 -17.42
CA LYS A 152 20.35 -12.11 -18.04
C LYS A 152 18.84 -11.89 -17.85
N ILE A 153 18.03 -12.94 -17.94
CA ILE A 153 16.59 -12.87 -17.68
C ILE A 153 16.32 -12.51 -16.22
N ILE A 154 17.00 -13.15 -15.27
CA ILE A 154 16.87 -12.84 -13.85
C ILE A 154 17.25 -11.37 -13.57
N LYS A 155 18.39 -10.90 -14.09
CA LYS A 155 18.80 -9.49 -13.98
C LYS A 155 17.74 -8.55 -14.55
N ASN A 156 17.09 -8.91 -15.64
CA ASN A 156 16.01 -8.11 -16.23
C ASN A 156 14.76 -8.07 -15.33
N ILE A 157 14.41 -9.18 -14.65
CA ILE A 157 13.33 -9.21 -13.66
C ILE A 157 13.64 -8.25 -12.50
N ASP A 158 14.86 -8.29 -11.98
CA ASP A 158 15.28 -7.42 -10.88
C ASP A 158 15.23 -5.94 -11.29
N LYS A 159 15.62 -5.61 -12.54
CA LYS A 159 15.46 -4.27 -13.11
C LYS A 159 14.00 -3.83 -13.24
N ARG A 160 13.09 -4.74 -13.61
CA ARG A 160 11.66 -4.43 -13.69
C ARG A 160 11.11 -4.10 -12.31
N ILE A 161 11.51 -4.86 -11.29
CA ILE A 161 11.14 -4.61 -9.89
C ILE A 161 11.70 -3.26 -9.39
N SER A 162 12.92 -2.88 -9.78
CA SER A 162 13.47 -1.56 -9.42
C SER A 162 12.82 -0.39 -10.17
N ALA A 163 12.27 -0.66 -11.35
CA ALA A 163 11.57 0.30 -12.20
C ALA A 163 10.11 0.53 -11.79
N VAL A 164 9.61 -0.17 -10.77
CA VAL A 164 8.24 0.01 -10.27
C VAL A 164 8.04 1.45 -9.77
N PRO A 165 6.95 2.13 -10.17
CA PRO A 165 6.63 3.48 -9.71
C PRO A 165 6.59 3.59 -8.18
N GLU A 166 6.84 4.80 -7.67
CA GLU A 166 6.66 5.06 -6.24
C GLU A 166 5.18 5.12 -5.89
N PHE A 167 4.82 4.56 -4.73
CA PHE A 167 3.46 4.64 -4.20
C PHE A 167 3.48 4.69 -2.67
N PRO A 168 2.63 5.50 -2.02
CA PRO A 168 2.53 5.54 -0.57
C PRO A 168 2.28 4.16 0.04
N GLY A 169 3.08 3.77 1.04
CA GLY A 169 2.95 2.47 1.71
C GLY A 169 3.54 1.28 0.95
N LEU A 170 4.07 1.49 -0.26
CA LEU A 170 4.81 0.48 -1.01
C LEU A 170 6.32 0.71 -0.87
N ARG A 171 7.06 -0.35 -0.55
CA ARG A 171 8.53 -0.26 -0.42
C ARG A 171 9.21 -0.33 -1.78
N ARG A 172 10.31 0.41 -1.90
CA ARG A 172 11.16 0.40 -3.09
C ARG A 172 12.28 -0.62 -3.02
N PHE A 173 12.55 -1.21 -4.19
CA PHE A 173 13.54 -2.25 -4.40
C PHE A 173 14.62 -1.77 -5.38
N TYR A 174 15.59 -0.97 -4.92
CA TYR A 174 16.58 -0.32 -5.80
C TYR A 174 17.40 -1.29 -6.67
N GLU A 175 17.68 -2.49 -6.16
CA GLU A 175 18.46 -3.53 -6.84
C GLU A 175 17.59 -4.75 -7.21
N GLY A 176 16.27 -4.59 -7.20
CA GLY A 176 15.33 -5.71 -7.37
C GLY A 176 15.35 -6.64 -6.16
N ARG A 177 15.53 -7.95 -6.39
CA ARG A 177 15.42 -8.99 -5.34
C ARG A 177 16.76 -9.39 -4.72
N ASP A 178 17.88 -8.84 -5.19
CA ASP A 178 19.22 -9.34 -4.85
C ASP A 178 19.72 -8.80 -3.48
N PHE A 179 18.98 -9.12 -2.41
CA PHE A 179 19.36 -8.75 -1.05
C PHE A 179 20.28 -9.79 -0.43
N SER A 180 21.40 -9.33 0.14
CA SER A 180 22.31 -10.17 0.94
C SER A 180 21.66 -10.73 2.21
N GLN A 181 20.63 -10.06 2.72
CA GLN A 181 19.83 -10.51 3.87
C GLN A 181 18.37 -10.10 3.68
N TRP A 182 17.46 -11.09 3.76
CA TRP A 182 16.01 -10.86 3.67
C TRP A 182 15.38 -10.91 5.05
N THR A 183 14.57 -9.91 5.36
CA THR A 183 13.63 -9.85 6.49
C THR A 183 12.23 -10.30 6.06
N GLY A 184 11.35 -10.53 7.04
CA GLY A 184 9.94 -10.82 6.77
C GLY A 184 9.26 -9.67 6.01
N ASP A 185 9.58 -8.43 6.36
CA ASP A 185 9.02 -7.24 5.74
C ASP A 185 9.53 -7.02 4.32
N ASP A 186 10.80 -7.38 4.03
CA ASP A 186 11.32 -7.39 2.64
C ASP A 186 10.50 -8.32 1.75
N SER A 187 10.13 -9.49 2.28
CA SER A 187 9.39 -10.51 1.56
C SER A 187 7.93 -10.07 1.32
N LYS A 188 7.26 -9.53 2.34
CA LYS A 188 5.90 -8.96 2.25
C LYS A 188 5.83 -7.81 1.24
N ALA A 189 6.81 -6.91 1.30
CA ALA A 189 6.85 -5.79 0.38
C ALA A 189 7.06 -6.25 -1.07
N LEU A 190 7.86 -7.30 -1.28
CA LEU A 190 8.09 -7.84 -2.61
C LEU A 190 6.85 -8.54 -3.16
N MET A 191 6.11 -9.27 -2.31
CA MET A 191 4.82 -9.86 -2.66
C MET A 191 3.86 -8.80 -3.23
N LYS A 192 3.71 -7.64 -2.57
CA LYS A 192 2.88 -6.53 -3.07
C LYS A 192 3.29 -6.00 -4.46
N VAL A 193 4.53 -6.25 -4.87
CA VAL A 193 5.07 -5.87 -6.18
C VAL A 193 4.96 -7.01 -7.20
N GLN A 194 4.89 -8.28 -6.75
CA GLN A 194 4.99 -9.47 -7.60
C GLN A 194 3.70 -10.31 -7.70
N GLU A 195 2.78 -10.26 -6.76
CA GLU A 195 1.65 -11.20 -6.66
C GLU A 195 0.35 -10.69 -7.30
N GLU A 196 -0.28 -11.64 -7.99
CA GLU A 196 -1.69 -11.75 -8.37
C GLU A 196 -2.23 -12.96 -7.58
N ASP A 197 -3.05 -12.71 -6.54
CA ASP A 197 -3.52 -13.61 -5.45
C ASP A 197 -2.37 -14.15 -4.54
N ASP A 198 -2.42 -14.14 -3.20
CA ASP A 198 -3.51 -14.42 -2.25
C ASP A 198 -3.29 -13.67 -0.90
N THR A 199 -4.29 -13.72 -0.03
CA THR A 199 -4.47 -12.90 1.20
C THR A 199 -3.51 -13.20 2.37
N GLU A 200 -3.37 -12.19 3.25
CA GLU A 200 -2.78 -12.18 4.61
C GLU A 200 -1.30 -11.76 4.75
N ALA A 201 -1.07 -10.46 5.01
CA ALA A 201 0.05 -9.97 5.81
C ALA A 201 -0.16 -8.52 6.29
N ARG A 202 -0.67 -8.34 7.52
CA ARG A 202 -0.60 -7.11 8.36
C ARG A 202 0.84 -6.93 8.91
N GLU A 203 1.35 -5.80 9.44
CA GLU A 203 0.81 -4.58 10.07
C GLU A 203 1.68 -3.32 9.74
N LEU A 204 0.99 -2.17 9.65
CA LEU A 204 1.26 -0.80 10.14
C LEU A 204 2.66 -0.16 10.09
N GLU A 205 2.76 0.94 9.32
CA GLU A 205 3.20 2.25 9.82
C GLU A 205 2.40 3.35 9.08
N PHE A 206 1.87 4.35 9.80
CA PHE A 206 1.99 5.78 9.51
C PHE A 206 1.25 6.58 10.61
N ASP A 207 2.03 7.39 11.33
CA ASP A 207 1.55 8.47 12.19
C ASP A 207 0.95 9.61 11.34
N ASP A 208 0.11 10.41 12.01
CA ASP A 208 -0.71 11.53 11.51
C ASP A 208 -2.01 11.11 10.85
N LEU A 209 -3.09 10.99 11.66
CA LEU A 209 -4.45 11.47 11.35
C LEU A 209 -5.38 11.26 12.56
N SER A 210 -5.82 12.35 13.17
CA SER A 210 -6.85 12.36 14.22
C SER A 210 -8.25 12.17 13.59
N PRO A 211 -9.16 11.38 14.19
CA PRO A 211 -10.49 11.16 13.62
C PRO A 211 -11.39 12.39 13.82
N SER A 212 -11.97 12.89 12.73
CA SER A 212 -13.15 13.76 12.75
C SER A 212 -14.38 12.97 12.27
N HIS A 213 -15.51 13.18 12.92
CA HIS A 213 -16.77 12.49 12.64
C HIS A 213 -17.28 12.80 11.23
N ALA A 214 -17.52 11.77 10.39
CA ALA A 214 -18.37 11.91 9.21
C ALA A 214 -19.31 10.69 9.03
N PRO A 215 -20.52 10.89 8.52
CA PRO A 215 -21.56 9.87 8.45
C PRO A 215 -21.33 8.82 7.34
N LYS A 216 -21.95 7.66 7.59
CA LYS A 216 -21.91 6.41 6.81
C LYS A 216 -22.40 6.60 5.36
N SER A 217 -21.51 6.89 4.42
CA SER A 217 -21.60 6.62 2.95
C SER A 217 -20.65 7.46 2.08
N HIS A 218 -19.91 8.43 2.63
CA HIS A 218 -19.20 9.41 1.79
C HIS A 218 -17.68 9.23 1.82
N VAL A 219 -17.09 8.91 0.65
CA VAL A 219 -15.70 9.27 0.35
C VAL A 219 -15.64 10.80 0.33
N SER A 220 -14.65 11.38 1.01
CA SER A 220 -14.43 12.82 1.01
C SER A 220 -12.98 13.12 0.69
N VAL A 221 -12.74 14.06 -0.21
CA VAL A 221 -11.39 14.44 -0.62
C VAL A 221 -11.15 15.89 -0.23
N TRP A 222 -10.01 16.13 0.41
CA TRP A 222 -9.64 17.44 0.95
C TRP A 222 -8.23 17.80 0.49
N LEU A 223 -8.05 19.04 0.03
CA LEU A 223 -6.71 19.60 -0.15
C LEU A 223 -6.01 19.74 1.21
N ALA A 224 -4.70 19.51 1.25
CA ALA A 224 -3.94 19.58 2.50
C ALA A 224 -4.05 20.98 3.16
N ALA A 225 -4.18 21.03 4.49
CA ALA A 225 -4.44 22.26 5.24
C ALA A 225 -3.36 23.35 5.07
N GLN A 226 -2.10 22.96 4.80
CA GLN A 226 -1.05 23.90 4.42
C GLN A 226 -0.83 23.84 2.90
N ALA A 227 -1.18 24.93 2.21
CA ALA A 227 -0.69 25.18 0.86
C ALA A 227 0.83 25.38 0.94
N ARG A 228 1.59 24.30 0.76
CA ARG A 228 3.05 24.36 0.63
C ARG A 228 3.51 24.73 -0.79
N GLY A 229 2.56 24.98 -1.70
CA GLY A 229 2.82 25.44 -3.06
C GLY A 229 3.00 26.95 -3.10
N TYR A 230 1.99 27.68 -3.57
CA TYR A 230 1.99 29.14 -3.76
C TYR A 230 0.62 29.58 -4.30
N SER A 231 0.34 30.88 -4.26
CA SER A 231 -0.89 31.49 -4.82
C SER A 231 -0.52 32.61 -5.78
N SER A 232 -1.13 32.65 -6.96
CA SER A 232 -0.84 33.67 -7.98
C SER A 232 -2.11 34.15 -8.68
N TRP A 233 -2.12 35.43 -9.04
CA TRP A 233 -3.08 36.02 -9.99
C TRP A 233 -2.64 35.83 -11.44
N ASP A 234 -1.34 35.63 -11.66
CA ASP A 234 -0.75 35.44 -12.98
C ASP A 234 -0.73 33.95 -13.35
N LEU A 235 -1.66 33.56 -14.22
CA LEU A 235 -1.77 32.20 -14.76
C LEU A 235 -0.56 31.81 -15.63
N GLN A 236 0.15 32.77 -16.24
CA GLN A 236 1.35 32.50 -17.03
C GLN A 236 2.56 32.21 -16.13
N ALA A 237 2.69 32.91 -15.00
CA ALA A 237 3.69 32.55 -14.00
C ALA A 237 3.46 31.13 -13.44
N LEU A 238 2.19 30.75 -13.26
CA LEU A 238 1.78 29.42 -12.83
C LEU A 238 2.21 28.33 -13.82
N THR A 239 2.05 28.52 -15.13
CA THR A 239 2.39 27.50 -16.15
C THR A 239 3.86 27.08 -16.11
N VAL A 240 4.77 28.03 -15.85
CA VAL A 240 6.20 27.78 -15.73
C VAL A 240 6.51 26.90 -14.51
N GLN A 241 5.81 27.12 -13.40
CA GLN A 241 6.07 26.41 -12.14
C GLN A 241 5.47 25.01 -12.09
N ILE A 242 4.29 24.80 -12.67
CA ILE A 242 3.68 23.46 -12.81
C ILE A 242 4.22 22.71 -14.03
N ASN A 243 5.02 23.38 -14.88
CA ASN A 243 5.51 22.86 -16.15
C ASN A 243 4.37 22.41 -17.10
N GLN A 244 3.26 23.16 -17.14
CA GLN A 244 2.08 22.86 -17.98
C GLN A 244 1.57 24.13 -18.66
N GLN A 245 1.94 24.30 -19.93
CA GLN A 245 1.58 25.48 -20.73
C GLN A 245 0.09 25.56 -21.10
N THR A 246 -0.59 24.41 -21.15
CA THR A 246 -2.02 24.31 -21.49
C THR A 246 -2.94 24.64 -20.31
N PHE A 247 -2.40 24.71 -19.09
CA PHE A 247 -3.20 24.90 -17.87
C PHE A 247 -4.17 26.10 -17.90
N PRO A 248 -3.79 27.30 -18.38
CA PRO A 248 -4.71 28.43 -18.40
C PRO A 248 -5.91 28.15 -19.31
N ARG A 249 -5.70 27.56 -20.49
CA ARG A 249 -6.81 27.18 -21.38
C ARG A 249 -7.73 26.19 -20.68
N LEU A 250 -7.17 25.12 -20.11
CA LEU A 250 -7.95 24.08 -19.43
C LEU A 250 -8.75 24.63 -18.23
N LEU A 251 -8.19 25.57 -17.47
CA LEU A 251 -8.89 26.20 -16.35
C LEU A 251 -10.10 27.00 -16.83
N HIS A 252 -9.93 27.76 -17.90
CA HIS A 252 -10.99 28.56 -18.49
C HIS A 252 -12.10 27.67 -19.10
N GLU A 253 -11.74 26.53 -19.69
CA GLU A 253 -12.68 25.52 -20.18
C GLU A 253 -13.47 24.89 -19.04
N TYR A 254 -12.77 24.42 -18.00
CA TYR A 254 -13.39 23.84 -16.80
C TYR A 254 -14.39 24.80 -16.14
N LEU A 255 -14.02 26.08 -15.94
CA LEU A 255 -14.92 27.08 -15.36
C LEU A 255 -16.14 27.37 -16.26
N TYR A 256 -16.00 27.19 -17.57
CA TYR A 256 -17.12 27.31 -18.50
C TYR A 256 -18.07 26.11 -18.38
N GLU A 257 -17.52 24.89 -18.36
CA GLU A 257 -18.29 23.64 -18.26
C GLU A 257 -19.10 23.57 -16.96
N GLN A 258 -18.49 23.97 -15.84
CA GLN A 258 -19.17 24.09 -14.53
C GLN A 258 -20.41 25.00 -14.58
N ARG A 259 -20.45 25.96 -15.52
CA ARG A 259 -21.58 26.88 -15.70
C ARG A 259 -22.61 26.38 -16.71
N TYR A 260 -22.17 25.62 -17.71
CA TYR A 260 -22.96 25.24 -18.87
C TYR A 260 -22.86 23.74 -19.12
N LEU A 261 -23.33 22.92 -18.17
CA LEU A 261 -23.31 21.45 -18.28
C LEU A 261 -23.86 20.96 -19.63
N ASP A 262 -24.91 21.60 -20.16
CA ASP A 262 -25.55 21.20 -21.43
C ASP A 262 -24.79 21.61 -22.71
N LYS A 263 -23.62 22.26 -22.61
CA LYS A 263 -22.86 22.81 -23.76
C LYS A 263 -21.34 22.51 -23.72
N ALA A 264 -20.92 21.52 -22.95
CA ALA A 264 -19.51 21.14 -22.82
C ALA A 264 -18.86 20.82 -24.19
N ASP A 265 -19.59 20.19 -25.10
CA ASP A 265 -19.07 19.72 -26.40
C ASP A 265 -18.59 20.84 -27.36
N GLN A 266 -18.87 22.11 -27.08
CA GLN A 266 -18.51 23.25 -27.95
C GLN A 266 -17.37 24.11 -27.39
N VAL A 267 -16.84 23.77 -26.21
CA VAL A 267 -15.94 24.62 -25.44
C VAL A 267 -14.56 24.77 -26.08
N SER A 268 -14.06 23.70 -26.71
CA SER A 268 -12.75 23.69 -27.37
C SER A 268 -12.67 24.63 -28.58
N GLU A 269 -13.80 25.02 -29.17
CA GLU A 269 -13.88 25.96 -30.31
C GLU A 269 -13.94 27.44 -29.87
N ILE A 270 -14.23 27.70 -28.60
CA ILE A 270 -14.37 29.07 -28.08
C ILE A 270 -12.98 29.69 -27.86
N PRO A 271 -12.69 30.87 -28.45
CA PRO A 271 -11.42 31.57 -28.21
C PRO A 271 -11.21 31.89 -26.71
N LEU A 272 -9.96 31.76 -26.24
CA LEU A 272 -9.60 31.95 -24.82
C LEU A 272 -10.12 33.26 -24.21
N ASN A 273 -10.12 34.35 -24.98
CA ASN A 273 -10.58 35.68 -24.55
C ASN A 273 -12.10 35.78 -24.30
N ARG A 274 -12.89 34.76 -24.64
CA ARG A 274 -14.34 34.69 -24.39
C ARG A 274 -14.71 33.76 -23.26
N LEU A 275 -13.75 33.08 -22.67
CA LEU A 275 -13.98 32.14 -21.58
C LEU A 275 -13.90 32.85 -20.22
N PRO A 276 -14.55 32.29 -19.19
CA PRO A 276 -14.47 32.83 -17.84
C PRO A 276 -13.06 32.76 -17.26
N GLU A 277 -12.72 33.78 -16.48
CA GLU A 277 -11.52 33.85 -15.65
C GLU A 277 -11.89 33.61 -14.17
N PRO A 278 -10.96 33.12 -13.34
CA PRO A 278 -11.17 33.03 -11.90
C PRO A 278 -11.29 34.43 -11.28
N ASP A 279 -12.15 34.58 -10.27
CA ASP A 279 -12.39 35.84 -9.56
C ASP A 279 -11.28 36.17 -8.53
N GLY A 280 -10.40 35.19 -8.26
CA GLY A 280 -9.37 35.25 -7.23
C GLY A 280 -8.07 34.57 -7.64
N GLN A 281 -7.13 34.51 -6.69
CA GLN A 281 -5.89 33.78 -6.88
C GLN A 281 -6.15 32.28 -7.04
N VAL A 282 -5.39 31.66 -7.94
CA VAL A 282 -5.29 30.20 -7.99
C VAL A 282 -4.23 29.77 -6.99
N THR A 283 -4.61 28.91 -6.04
CA THR A 283 -3.73 28.38 -5.00
C THR A 283 -3.38 26.93 -5.30
N ILE A 284 -2.08 26.63 -5.38
CA ILE A 284 -1.57 25.28 -5.69
C ILE A 284 -1.25 24.50 -4.41
N TYR A 285 -1.64 23.24 -4.41
CA TYR A 285 -1.39 22.27 -3.35
C TYR A 285 -0.51 21.13 -3.89
N HIS A 286 0.32 20.56 -3.02
CA HIS A 286 1.20 19.44 -3.38
C HIS A 286 0.71 18.08 -2.88
N SER A 287 -0.40 18.07 -2.15
CA SER A 287 -1.01 16.84 -1.65
C SER A 287 -2.48 17.05 -1.30
N ALA A 288 -3.24 15.96 -1.33
CA ALA A 288 -4.61 15.88 -0.89
C ALA A 288 -4.82 14.60 -0.07
N ILE A 289 -5.86 14.61 0.75
CA ILE A 289 -6.24 13.54 1.66
C ILE A 289 -7.60 13.02 1.20
N VAL A 290 -7.69 11.72 0.99
CA VAL A 290 -8.93 10.99 0.77
C VAL A 290 -9.30 10.34 2.09
N SER A 291 -10.47 10.64 2.63
CA SER A 291 -11.01 10.00 3.83
C SER A 291 -12.25 9.19 3.46
N CYS A 292 -12.22 7.91 3.80
CA CYS A 292 -13.30 6.97 3.54
C CYS A 292 -13.71 6.24 4.82
N TYR A 293 -15.00 5.94 4.93
CA TYR A 293 -15.51 5.12 6.02
C TYR A 293 -15.15 3.67 5.74
N VAL A 294 -14.31 3.08 6.60
CA VAL A 294 -13.98 1.67 6.50
C VAL A 294 -14.09 1.01 7.87
N PRO A 295 -15.21 0.31 8.14
CA PRO A 295 -15.36 -0.44 9.37
C PRO A 295 -14.48 -1.68 9.31
N SER A 296 -13.28 -1.60 9.90
CA SER A 296 -12.31 -2.70 10.00
C SER A 296 -11.91 -2.93 11.46
N ASP A 297 -11.23 -4.05 11.76
CA ASP A 297 -10.68 -4.30 13.10
C ASP A 297 -9.73 -3.18 13.54
N ASP A 298 -9.03 -2.57 12.58
CA ASP A 298 -7.99 -1.56 12.82
C ASP A 298 -8.60 -0.17 13.07
N CYS A 299 -9.75 0.12 12.46
CA CYS A 299 -10.41 1.43 12.59
C CYS A 299 -11.62 1.38 13.56
N GLY A 300 -12.09 0.19 13.94
CA GLY A 300 -13.27 -0.01 14.79
C GLY A 300 -14.59 0.16 14.03
N ARG A 301 -15.72 -0.08 14.72
CA ARG A 301 -17.08 -0.03 14.14
C ARG A 301 -17.47 1.33 13.53
N GLU A 302 -16.76 2.41 13.89
CA GLU A 302 -16.98 3.77 13.37
C GLU A 302 -15.71 4.35 12.71
N GLY A 303 -14.80 3.47 12.31
CA GLY A 303 -13.48 3.81 11.82
C GLY A 303 -13.44 4.57 10.51
N MET A 304 -12.71 5.69 10.51
CA MET A 304 -12.32 6.41 9.30
C MET A 304 -10.91 6.00 8.89
N TYR A 305 -10.74 5.68 7.62
CA TYR A 305 -9.44 5.45 7.01
C TYR A 305 -9.11 6.60 6.07
N SER A 306 -7.87 7.08 6.12
CA SER A 306 -7.45 8.20 5.27
C SER A 306 -6.16 7.86 4.53
N GLU A 307 -6.12 8.20 3.25
CA GLU A 307 -5.01 8.00 2.33
C GLU A 307 -4.54 9.36 1.80
N ILE A 308 -3.23 9.51 1.60
CA ILE A 308 -2.64 10.74 1.05
C ILE A 308 -2.14 10.45 -0.35
N PHE A 309 -2.46 11.32 -1.30
CA PHE A 309 -1.80 11.37 -2.60
C PHE A 309 -1.17 12.73 -2.86
N ARG A 310 -0.16 12.75 -3.72
CA ARG A 310 0.77 13.85 -3.92
C ARG A 310 0.91 14.23 -5.38
N SER A 311 1.12 15.52 -5.58
CA SER A 311 1.41 16.13 -6.87
C SER A 311 2.48 17.19 -6.65
N ASN A 312 3.74 16.77 -6.67
CA ASN A 312 4.87 17.63 -6.34
C ASN A 312 5.93 17.62 -7.46
N PRO A 313 6.11 18.74 -8.19
CA PRO A 313 7.14 18.85 -9.22
C PRO A 313 8.58 18.82 -8.68
N HIS A 314 8.78 19.06 -7.38
CA HIS A 314 10.09 19.14 -6.74
C HIS A 314 10.16 18.18 -5.53
N TRP A 315 9.93 16.89 -5.77
CA TRP A 315 10.05 15.84 -4.76
C TRP A 315 11.52 15.39 -4.59
N MET A 316 11.89 14.97 -3.37
CA MET A 316 13.22 14.48 -2.96
C MET A 316 14.41 14.90 -3.86
N LYS A 317 14.96 16.10 -3.61
CA LYS A 317 16.19 16.63 -4.25
C LYS A 317 16.15 16.87 -5.77
N SER A 318 15.07 16.57 -6.52
CA SER A 318 14.72 17.17 -7.84
C SER A 318 13.77 16.35 -8.72
N THR A 319 13.38 15.13 -8.36
CA THR A 319 12.50 14.31 -9.21
C THR A 319 11.05 14.71 -9.00
N PRO A 320 10.25 14.92 -10.07
CA PRO A 320 8.82 15.12 -9.91
C PRO A 320 8.15 13.84 -9.41
N HIS A 321 7.10 13.99 -8.62
CA HIS A 321 6.31 12.90 -8.07
C HIS A 321 4.82 13.22 -8.22
N TYR A 322 4.15 12.44 -9.06
CA TYR A 322 2.76 12.60 -9.44
C TYR A 322 2.05 11.26 -9.24
N ASP A 323 1.25 11.19 -8.18
CA ASP A 323 0.52 9.98 -7.83
C ASP A 323 -0.64 9.71 -8.79
N THR A 324 -1.00 8.45 -8.92
CA THR A 324 -2.18 7.98 -9.65
C THR A 324 -3.36 7.78 -8.72
N VAL A 325 -4.57 8.08 -9.22
CA VAL A 325 -5.83 8.01 -8.48
C VAL A 325 -6.90 7.31 -9.32
N LEU A 326 -7.84 6.65 -8.65
CA LEU A 326 -9.11 6.20 -9.22
C LEU A 326 -10.10 7.38 -9.26
N VAL A 327 -10.80 7.52 -10.38
CA VAL A 327 -11.76 8.59 -10.62
C VAL A 327 -13.08 7.97 -11.05
N ALA A 328 -14.18 8.46 -10.48
CA ALA A 328 -15.53 8.11 -10.93
C ALA A 328 -15.81 8.75 -12.29
N MET A 329 -16.31 7.97 -13.23
CA MET A 329 -16.73 8.44 -14.55
C MET A 329 -18.26 8.51 -14.58
N ASP A 330 -18.81 9.49 -15.31
CA ASP A 330 -20.26 9.62 -15.53
C ASP A 330 -20.77 8.59 -16.56
N GLU A 331 -20.35 7.32 -16.42
CA GLU A 331 -20.73 6.23 -17.30
C GLU A 331 -21.73 5.29 -16.60
N GLY A 332 -22.68 4.72 -17.35
CA GLY A 332 -23.76 3.89 -16.80
C GLY A 332 -23.30 2.54 -16.23
N GLU A 333 -24.20 1.84 -15.54
CA GLU A 333 -23.98 0.46 -15.09
C GLU A 333 -23.54 -0.45 -16.25
N GLY A 334 -22.45 -1.20 -16.05
CA GLY A 334 -21.85 -2.08 -17.08
C GLY A 334 -20.64 -1.48 -17.81
N SER A 335 -20.21 -0.28 -17.43
CA SER A 335 -18.98 0.34 -17.95
C SER A 335 -17.72 -0.31 -17.37
N ALA A 336 -16.62 -0.26 -18.12
CA ALA A 336 -15.35 -0.86 -17.72
C ALA A 336 -14.93 -0.40 -16.32
N MET A 337 -14.36 -1.31 -15.54
CA MET A 337 -13.93 -1.06 -14.15
C MET A 337 -15.03 -0.42 -13.28
N ASN A 338 -16.29 -0.83 -13.47
CA ASN A 338 -17.47 -0.31 -12.78
C ASN A 338 -17.67 1.22 -12.94
N GLY A 339 -17.42 1.74 -14.14
CA GLY A 339 -17.55 3.17 -14.44
C GLY A 339 -16.46 4.02 -13.78
N MET A 340 -15.29 3.44 -13.56
CA MET A 340 -14.12 4.16 -13.03
C MET A 340 -12.99 4.16 -14.06
N ALA A 341 -12.12 5.17 -13.97
CA ALA A 341 -10.87 5.21 -14.70
C ALA A 341 -9.71 5.55 -13.77
N VAL A 342 -8.47 5.45 -14.27
CA VAL A 342 -7.29 5.86 -13.53
C VAL A 342 -6.76 7.17 -14.11
N ALA A 343 -6.26 8.04 -13.25
CA ALA A 343 -5.72 9.34 -13.62
C ALA A 343 -4.42 9.61 -12.86
N GLN A 344 -3.41 10.14 -13.54
CA GLN A 344 -2.21 10.70 -12.87
C GLN A 344 -2.41 12.19 -12.59
N VAL A 345 -2.14 12.60 -11.36
CA VAL A 345 -2.40 13.97 -10.90
C VAL A 345 -1.15 14.84 -11.05
N PHE A 346 -1.21 15.81 -11.95
CA PHE A 346 -0.11 16.76 -12.21
C PHE A 346 -0.20 18.06 -11.40
N CYS A 347 -1.41 18.46 -11.02
CA CYS A 347 -1.62 19.66 -10.23
C CYS A 347 -2.88 19.52 -9.36
N LEU A 348 -2.80 19.99 -8.11
CA LEU A 348 -3.96 20.16 -7.23
C LEU A 348 -4.13 21.64 -6.94
N PHE A 349 -5.34 22.17 -7.08
CA PHE A 349 -5.54 23.60 -6.89
C PHE A 349 -6.92 23.98 -6.37
N LEU A 350 -6.98 25.19 -5.84
CA LEU A 350 -8.18 25.88 -5.40
C LEU A 350 -8.28 27.21 -6.15
N CYS A 351 -9.44 27.51 -6.72
CA CYS A 351 -9.75 28.83 -7.24
C CYS A 351 -11.16 29.27 -6.87
N GLU A 352 -11.42 30.57 -6.89
CA GLU A 352 -12.76 31.12 -6.67
C GLU A 352 -13.35 31.60 -7.99
N TYR A 353 -14.61 31.26 -8.24
CA TYR A 353 -15.37 31.75 -9.38
C TYR A 353 -16.83 31.93 -8.96
N ARG A 354 -17.36 33.14 -9.13
CA ARG A 354 -18.72 33.58 -8.77
C ARG A 354 -19.08 33.32 -7.31
N GLY A 355 -18.13 33.51 -6.40
CA GLY A 355 -18.31 33.25 -4.96
C GLY A 355 -18.33 31.76 -4.59
N GLN A 356 -18.03 30.86 -5.53
CA GLN A 356 -17.88 29.43 -5.29
C GLN A 356 -16.41 29.03 -5.28
N LYS A 357 -16.02 28.22 -4.30
CA LYS A 357 -14.69 27.64 -4.18
C LYS A 357 -14.63 26.35 -5.00
N ASN A 358 -13.83 26.36 -6.05
CA ASN A 358 -13.60 25.22 -6.93
C ASN A 358 -12.28 24.54 -6.54
N GLN A 359 -12.39 23.35 -5.96
CA GLN A 359 -11.26 22.46 -5.73
C GLN A 359 -11.18 21.48 -6.89
N ALA A 360 -10.02 21.40 -7.53
CA ALA A 360 -9.86 20.63 -8.75
C ALA A 360 -8.45 20.08 -8.90
N ALA A 361 -8.31 19.10 -9.79
CA ALA A 361 -7.08 18.45 -10.13
C ALA A 361 -6.83 18.51 -11.64
N LEU A 362 -5.62 18.86 -12.05
CA LEU A 362 -5.14 18.66 -13.42
C LEU A 362 -4.63 17.23 -13.55
N VAL A 363 -5.21 16.47 -14.47
CA VAL A 363 -4.95 15.05 -14.61
C VAL A 363 -4.64 14.64 -16.04
N GLN A 364 -3.97 13.50 -16.15
CA GLN A 364 -3.80 12.73 -17.38
C GLN A 364 -4.44 11.36 -17.21
N TRP A 365 -5.17 10.91 -18.22
CA TRP A 365 -5.97 9.69 -18.14
C TRP A 365 -5.24 8.41 -18.54
N PHE A 366 -5.60 7.35 -17.82
CA PHE A 366 -5.33 5.95 -18.11
C PHE A 366 -6.68 5.23 -18.20
N MET A 367 -7.10 4.92 -19.41
CA MET A 367 -8.41 4.36 -19.68
C MET A 367 -8.39 2.84 -19.52
N PRO A 368 -9.36 2.25 -18.78
CA PRO A 368 -9.42 0.81 -18.61
C PRO A 368 -9.77 0.11 -19.93
N ARG A 369 -9.21 -1.09 -20.12
CA ARG A 369 -9.73 -2.02 -21.13
C ARG A 369 -11.16 -2.46 -20.77
N PRO A 370 -11.96 -2.93 -21.74
CA PRO A 370 -13.34 -3.35 -21.49
C PRO A 370 -13.49 -4.44 -20.43
N GLU A 371 -12.53 -5.36 -20.38
CA GLU A 371 -12.51 -6.51 -19.47
C GLU A 371 -11.14 -6.60 -18.78
N PRO A 372 -11.08 -7.16 -17.56
CA PRO A 372 -9.83 -7.45 -16.89
C PRO A 372 -9.02 -8.50 -17.68
N ASP A 373 -7.72 -8.59 -17.40
CA ASP A 373 -6.88 -9.62 -17.99
C ASP A 373 -7.42 -11.01 -17.64
N PRO A 374 -7.61 -11.92 -18.63
CA PRO A 374 -8.24 -13.21 -18.39
C PRO A 374 -7.36 -14.19 -17.62
N ASP A 375 -6.03 -14.04 -17.68
CA ASP A 375 -5.09 -14.92 -17.00
C ASP A 375 -4.93 -14.49 -15.54
N THR A 376 -5.01 -13.19 -15.28
CA THR A 376 -4.69 -12.64 -13.96
C THR A 376 -5.85 -12.02 -13.19
N GLY A 377 -6.95 -11.72 -13.87
CA GLY A 377 -8.11 -11.04 -13.30
C GLY A 377 -7.86 -9.57 -12.95
N LEU A 378 -6.70 -9.00 -13.29
CA LEU A 378 -6.39 -7.60 -13.00
C LEU A 378 -6.84 -6.66 -14.12
N TRP A 379 -7.30 -5.47 -13.72
CA TRP A 379 -7.61 -4.40 -14.66
C TRP A 379 -6.33 -3.89 -15.33
N VAL A 380 -6.37 -3.78 -16.64
CA VAL A 380 -5.32 -3.15 -17.44
C VAL A 380 -5.83 -1.81 -17.94
N VAL A 381 -5.04 -0.77 -17.73
CA VAL A 381 -5.32 0.60 -18.18
C VAL A 381 -4.27 1.03 -19.20
N GLU A 382 -4.68 1.83 -20.18
CA GLU A 382 -3.82 2.33 -21.25
C GLU A 382 -3.82 3.86 -21.27
N LEU A 383 -2.68 4.44 -21.59
CA LEU A 383 -2.57 5.90 -21.71
C LEU A 383 -3.54 6.43 -22.76
N GLU A 384 -4.25 7.51 -22.43
CA GLU A 384 -5.08 8.21 -23.40
C GLU A 384 -4.22 9.03 -24.38
N TYR A 385 -4.58 8.97 -25.67
CA TYR A 385 -3.95 9.75 -26.75
C TYR A 385 -5.02 10.53 -27.53
N GLU A 386 -4.67 11.74 -27.96
CA GLU A 386 -5.55 12.63 -28.71
C GLU A 386 -5.75 12.12 -30.15
N GLY A 387 -6.62 11.12 -30.34
CA GLY A 387 -6.87 10.46 -31.61
C GLY A 387 -5.83 9.39 -31.98
N SER A 388 -6.18 8.51 -32.92
CA SER A 388 -5.45 7.26 -33.17
C SER A 388 -4.02 7.41 -33.73
N GLN A 389 -3.58 8.60 -34.13
CA GLN A 389 -2.25 8.85 -34.71
C GLN A 389 -1.45 9.93 -33.97
N SER A 390 -2.00 10.54 -32.93
CA SER A 390 -1.30 11.60 -32.18
C SER A 390 -0.46 11.00 -31.06
N GLN A 391 0.72 11.56 -30.83
CA GLN A 391 1.49 11.31 -29.60
C GLN A 391 1.12 12.28 -28.47
N LYS A 392 0.16 13.18 -28.70
CA LYS A 392 -0.27 14.16 -27.70
C LYS A 392 -1.16 13.48 -26.67
N ARG A 393 -0.76 13.60 -25.41
CA ARG A 393 -1.48 13.12 -24.23
C ARG A 393 -2.39 14.25 -23.76
N PRO A 394 -3.73 14.10 -23.82
CA PRO A 394 -4.63 15.13 -23.35
C PRO A 394 -4.51 15.28 -21.83
N LEU A 395 -4.60 16.51 -21.36
CA LEU A 395 -4.74 16.83 -19.94
C LEU A 395 -6.14 17.40 -19.74
N GLN A 396 -6.75 17.06 -18.61
CA GLN A 396 -8.07 17.55 -18.24
C GLN A 396 -8.06 18.07 -16.81
N ILE A 397 -8.94 19.01 -16.50
CA ILE A 397 -9.20 19.42 -15.13
C ILE A 397 -10.49 18.74 -14.68
N ILE A 398 -10.40 17.99 -13.57
CA ILE A 398 -11.54 17.32 -12.94
C ILE A 398 -11.83 17.96 -11.58
N PRO A 399 -13.09 17.98 -11.12
CA PRO A 399 -13.39 18.41 -9.77
C PRO A 399 -12.81 17.41 -8.76
N LEU A 400 -12.39 17.89 -7.59
CA LEU A 400 -11.67 17.07 -6.61
C LEU A 400 -12.53 15.94 -6.02
N ASP A 401 -13.85 16.12 -6.00
CA ASP A 401 -14.84 15.15 -5.51
C ASP A 401 -15.07 13.97 -6.46
N ALA A 402 -14.63 14.06 -7.72
CA ALA A 402 -14.61 12.92 -8.64
C ALA A 402 -13.53 11.88 -8.28
N ILE A 403 -12.51 12.29 -7.52
CA ILE A 403 -11.44 11.38 -7.08
C ILE A 403 -11.97 10.47 -5.99
N ILE A 404 -11.84 9.16 -6.21
CA ILE A 404 -12.26 8.14 -5.25
C ILE A 404 -11.13 7.85 -4.27
N ARG A 405 -9.94 7.50 -4.77
CA ARG A 405 -8.78 7.14 -3.93
C ARG A 405 -7.46 7.03 -4.70
N PRO A 406 -6.30 6.98 -4.02
CA PRO A 406 -5.03 6.69 -4.66
C PRO A 406 -4.97 5.24 -5.16
N VAL A 407 -4.28 5.01 -6.28
CA VAL A 407 -4.14 3.67 -6.89
C VAL A 407 -2.74 3.49 -7.43
N HIS A 408 -2.18 2.29 -7.35
CA HIS A 408 -0.85 1.99 -7.87
C HIS A 408 -0.92 1.31 -9.23
N LEU A 409 -0.03 1.70 -10.15
CA LEU A 409 0.09 1.12 -11.49
C LEU A 409 1.41 0.37 -11.67
N LEU A 410 1.35 -0.84 -12.20
CA LEU A 410 2.51 -1.64 -12.57
C LEU A 410 2.69 -1.64 -14.10
N PRO A 411 3.86 -1.27 -14.64
CA PRO A 411 4.02 -1.25 -16.09
C PRO A 411 3.97 -2.63 -16.75
N VAL A 412 3.31 -2.71 -17.91
CA VAL A 412 3.36 -3.90 -18.77
C VAL A 412 4.63 -3.84 -19.62
N TYR A 413 5.72 -4.39 -19.10
CA TYR A 413 7.07 -4.29 -19.69
C TYR A 413 7.27 -5.00 -21.04
N GLY A 414 6.36 -5.88 -21.46
CA GLY A 414 6.51 -6.68 -22.68
C GLY A 414 7.70 -7.65 -22.64
N LYS A 415 8.22 -8.01 -23.82
CA LYS A 415 9.29 -9.01 -23.99
C LYS A 415 10.71 -8.41 -24.01
N GLU A 416 10.82 -7.11 -24.17
CA GLU A 416 12.10 -6.42 -24.29
C GLU A 416 12.79 -6.26 -22.94
N MET A 417 14.12 -6.11 -22.98
CA MET A 417 14.91 -5.82 -21.79
C MET A 417 14.83 -4.33 -21.47
N LEU A 418 14.76 -4.01 -20.18
CA LEU A 418 14.90 -2.63 -19.76
C LEU A 418 16.34 -2.16 -19.91
N ASP A 419 16.48 -0.90 -20.32
CA ASP A 419 17.75 -0.19 -20.35
C ASP A 419 18.44 -0.23 -18.98
N GLU A 420 19.77 -0.25 -18.98
CA GLU A 420 20.54 -0.33 -17.72
C GLU A 420 20.31 0.87 -16.82
N ASP A 421 20.07 2.04 -17.40
CA ASP A 421 19.93 3.31 -16.69
C ASP A 421 18.45 3.73 -16.53
N PHE A 422 17.50 2.79 -16.72
CA PHE A 422 16.07 3.10 -16.61
C PHE A 422 15.71 3.52 -15.18
N HIS A 423 15.22 4.74 -15.03
CA HIS A 423 14.83 5.30 -13.74
C HIS A 423 13.33 5.16 -13.52
N TYR A 424 12.92 4.73 -12.32
CA TYR A 424 11.52 4.51 -11.93
C TYR A 424 10.61 5.74 -12.15
N SER A 425 11.15 6.97 -12.09
CA SER A 425 10.36 8.18 -12.31
C SER A 425 9.82 8.28 -13.73
N TRP A 426 10.38 7.53 -14.68
CA TRP A 426 9.92 7.47 -16.07
C TRP A 426 8.89 6.37 -16.29
N ALA A 427 8.61 5.52 -15.29
CA ALA A 427 7.79 4.34 -15.46
C ALA A 427 6.36 4.66 -15.92
N LEU A 428 5.70 5.68 -15.37
CA LEU A 428 4.35 6.07 -15.80
C LEU A 428 4.30 6.75 -17.18
N ASP A 429 5.47 7.10 -17.74
CA ASP A 429 5.58 7.73 -19.05
C ASP A 429 6.10 6.80 -20.16
N SER A 430 6.74 5.69 -19.80
CA SER A 430 7.53 4.89 -20.75
C SER A 430 6.80 3.69 -21.35
N PHE A 431 5.61 3.36 -20.87
CA PHE A 431 4.86 2.18 -21.32
C PHE A 431 3.46 2.56 -21.79
N ASN A 432 2.87 1.72 -22.63
CA ASN A 432 1.55 1.98 -23.21
C ASN A 432 0.41 1.44 -22.35
N ALA A 433 0.70 0.44 -21.51
CA ALA A 433 -0.28 -0.25 -20.69
C ALA A 433 0.27 -0.51 -19.29
N TYR A 434 -0.63 -0.49 -18.32
CA TYR A 434 -0.34 -0.65 -16.91
C TYR A 434 -1.39 -1.54 -16.27
N VAL A 435 -0.96 -2.38 -15.35
CA VAL A 435 -1.83 -3.21 -14.53
C VAL A 435 -2.18 -2.44 -13.26
N VAL A 436 -3.46 -2.39 -12.91
CA VAL A 436 -3.93 -1.80 -11.67
C VAL A 436 -3.58 -2.74 -10.52
N ASN A 437 -2.63 -2.33 -9.68
CA ASN A 437 -2.16 -3.14 -8.56
C ASN A 437 -3.15 -3.04 -7.38
N LYS A 438 -4.18 -3.88 -7.41
CA LYS A 438 -5.16 -3.98 -6.33
C LYS A 438 -4.56 -4.46 -4.99
N TYR A 439 -3.38 -5.08 -5.01
CA TYR A 439 -2.68 -5.61 -3.83
C TYR A 439 -1.82 -4.58 -3.08
N ALA A 440 -1.69 -3.35 -3.61
CA ALA A 440 -0.95 -2.28 -2.94
C ALA A 440 -1.55 -1.94 -1.56
N SER A 441 -2.87 -2.09 -1.41
CA SER A 441 -3.62 -1.81 -0.18
C SER A 441 -4.77 -2.81 -0.01
N HIS A 442 -5.01 -3.28 1.21
CA HIS A 442 -6.15 -4.15 1.54
C HIS A 442 -7.47 -3.54 1.08
N TYR A 443 -7.62 -2.22 1.28
CA TYR A 443 -8.85 -1.53 0.91
C TYR A 443 -9.02 -1.42 -0.59
N LEU A 444 -7.93 -1.37 -1.35
CA LEU A 444 -7.97 -1.36 -2.79
C LEU A 444 -8.33 -2.75 -3.34
N TYR A 445 -7.83 -3.80 -2.70
CA TYR A 445 -8.16 -5.19 -3.02
C TYR A 445 -9.66 -5.44 -2.85
N ASP A 446 -10.23 -5.10 -1.69
CA ASP A 446 -11.67 -5.27 -1.44
C ASP A 446 -12.54 -4.41 -2.36
N PHE A 447 -12.03 -3.27 -2.81
CA PHE A 447 -12.78 -2.33 -3.63
C PHE A 447 -12.79 -2.70 -5.12
N LEU A 448 -11.76 -3.39 -5.61
CA LEU A 448 -11.61 -3.77 -7.03
C LEU A 448 -11.85 -5.27 -7.30
N SER A 449 -12.11 -6.06 -6.26
CA SER A 449 -12.49 -7.48 -6.36
C SER A 449 -14.01 -7.63 -6.35
#